data_AF-A0A3D1I1H9-F1
#
_entry.id   AF-A0A3D1I1H9-F1
#
_cell.length_a   1.000
_cell.length_b   1.000
_cell.length_c   1.000
_cell.angle_alpha   90.00
_cell.angle_beta   90.00
_cell.angle_gamma   90.00
#
_symmetry.space_group_name_H-M   'P 1'
#
loop_
_entity.id
_entity.type
_entity.pdbx_description
1 polymer ?
#
loop_
_entity_poly.entity_id
_entity_poly.type
_entity_poly.pdbx_seq_one_letter_code
_entity_poly.pdbx_strand_id
1 'polypeptide(L)'
;MIYGKLVDGALRGAPRPLKTDDGDVFTNDPALLLRYGYKPIITADYPSDGGYYTESWTETESEIKQIWTAAEPPEDISADEALDIITGGADI
;
A
#
# COMPACT_ATOMS: atom_id res chain seq x y z
N MET A 1 6.91 -9.02 -11.49
CA MET A 1 7.45 -7.88 -10.73
C MET A 1 6.46 -6.73 -10.82
N ILE A 2 6.13 -6.09 -9.70
CA ILE A 2 5.23 -4.91 -9.65
C ILE A 2 6.12 -3.67 -9.49
N TYR A 3 5.73 -2.56 -10.10
CA TYR A 3 6.44 -1.28 -10.02
C TYR A 3 5.53 -0.20 -9.46
N GLY A 4 6.11 0.77 -8.75
CA GLY A 4 5.37 1.86 -8.13
C GLY A 4 6.25 3.03 -7.71
N LYS A 5 5.62 3.99 -7.02
CA LYS A 5 6.22 5.19 -6.42
C LYS A 5 5.65 5.41 -5.04
N LEU A 6 6.41 6.07 -4.18
CA LEU A 6 5.84 6.69 -2.98
C LEU A 6 5.42 8.12 -3.30
N VAL A 7 4.16 8.44 -3.00
CA VAL A 7 3.60 9.79 -3.13
C VAL A 7 2.99 10.12 -1.78
N ASP A 8 3.57 11.10 -1.10
CA ASP A 8 3.18 11.51 0.26
C ASP A 8 3.15 10.34 1.26
N GLY A 9 4.13 9.45 1.17
CA GLY A 9 4.24 8.24 2.01
C GLY A 9 3.32 7.08 1.60
N ALA A 10 2.40 7.28 0.65
CA ALA A 10 1.52 6.24 0.15
C ALA A 10 2.09 5.55 -1.11
N LEU A 11 2.04 4.22 -1.14
CA LEU A 11 2.41 3.45 -2.32
C LEU A 11 1.40 3.64 -3.44
N ARG A 12 1.88 4.03 -4.61
CA ARG A 12 1.11 4.13 -5.86
C ARG A 12 1.71 3.20 -6.91
N GLY A 13 0.93 2.22 -7.37
CA GLY A 13 1.35 1.35 -8.47
C GLY A 13 1.57 2.13 -9.77
N ALA A 14 2.43 1.59 -10.65
CA ALA A 14 2.63 2.14 -11.97
C ALA A 14 1.31 2.14 -12.75
N PRO A 15 0.90 3.27 -13.36
CA PRO A 15 -0.34 3.36 -14.11
C PRO A 15 -0.22 2.52 -15.39
N ARG A 16 -1.36 2.04 -15.88
CA ARG A 16 -1.48 1.38 -17.18
C ARG A 16 -2.62 2.06 -17.95
N PRO A 17 -2.33 2.79 -19.05
CA PRO A 17 -1.01 2.98 -19.67
C PRO A 17 -0.07 3.91 -18.89
N LEU A 18 1.23 3.81 -19.16
CA LEU A 18 2.26 4.75 -18.70
C LEU A 18 2.17 6.02 -19.55
N LYS A 19 2.13 7.19 -18.91
CA LYS A 19 2.20 8.49 -19.59
C LYS A 19 3.65 8.83 -19.89
N THR A 20 3.98 8.98 -21.18
CA THR A 20 5.32 9.35 -21.67
C THR A 20 5.24 10.62 -22.50
N ASP A 21 6.39 11.24 -22.80
CA ASP A 21 6.45 12.42 -23.68
C ASP A 21 5.92 12.14 -25.10
N ASP A 22 6.05 10.88 -25.57
CA ASP A 22 5.56 10.41 -26.87
C ASP A 22 4.10 9.91 -26.84
N GLY A 23 3.44 10.00 -25.67
CA GLY A 23 2.06 9.58 -25.46
C GLY A 23 1.90 8.38 -24.51
N ASP A 24 0.77 7.68 -24.63
CA ASP A 24 0.40 6.59 -23.73
C ASP A 24 1.05 5.27 -24.17
N VAL A 25 1.87 4.68 -23.30
CA VAL A 25 2.59 3.44 -23.58
C VAL A 25 2.11 2.32 -22.66
N PHE A 26 1.66 1.21 -23.25
CA PHE A 26 1.43 -0.04 -22.52
C PHE A 26 2.74 -0.82 -22.46
N THR A 27 3.36 -0.89 -21.28
CA THR A 27 4.68 -1.51 -21.11
C THR A 27 4.81 -2.25 -19.79
N ASN A 28 5.73 -3.21 -19.79
CA ASN A 28 6.31 -3.85 -18.60
C ASN A 28 7.85 -3.73 -18.60
N ASP A 29 8.41 -2.89 -19.49
CA ASP A 29 9.85 -2.70 -19.60
C ASP A 29 10.39 -2.02 -18.34
N PRO A 30 11.26 -2.70 -17.56
CA PRO A 30 11.83 -2.15 -16.34
C PRO A 30 12.65 -0.88 -16.59
N ALA A 31 13.37 -0.77 -17.72
CA ALA A 31 14.19 0.40 -18.01
C ALA A 31 13.33 1.64 -18.24
N LEU A 32 12.20 1.47 -18.94
CA LEU A 32 11.25 2.55 -19.17
C LEU A 32 10.53 2.94 -17.87
N LEU A 33 10.10 1.96 -17.08
CA LEU A 33 9.47 2.23 -15.77
C LEU A 33 10.42 2.99 -14.83
N LEU A 34 11.68 2.57 -14.73
CA LEU A 34 12.71 3.25 -13.93
C LEU A 34 13.00 4.66 -14.45
N ARG A 35 13.08 4.86 -15.77
CA ARG A 35 13.26 6.20 -16.38
C ARG A 35 12.15 7.16 -15.94
N TYR A 36 10.92 6.67 -15.84
CA TYR A 36 9.78 7.45 -15.36
C TYR A 36 9.65 7.45 -13.84
N GLY A 37 10.65 6.96 -13.10
CA GLY A 37 10.75 6.98 -11.65
C GLY A 37 9.97 5.89 -10.93
N TYR A 38 9.44 4.88 -11.64
CA TYR A 38 8.79 3.74 -11.02
C TYR A 38 9.82 2.68 -10.65
N LYS A 39 9.88 2.34 -9.36
CA LYS A 39 10.82 1.38 -8.80
C LYS A 39 10.13 0.03 -8.56
N PRO A 40 10.87 -1.09 -8.59
CA PRO A 40 10.33 -2.40 -8.23
C PRO A 40 9.85 -2.37 -6.78
N ILE A 41 8.69 -2.96 -6.54
CA ILE A 41 8.08 -3.11 -5.22
C ILE A 41 8.41 -4.50 -4.69
N ILE A 42 9.02 -4.55 -3.52
CA ILE A 42 9.31 -5.78 -2.79
C ILE A 42 8.38 -5.86 -1.58
N THR A 43 7.48 -6.82 -1.61
CA THR A 43 6.57 -7.15 -0.51
C THR A 43 7.26 -8.07 0.50
N ALA A 44 6.84 -8.01 1.75
CA ALA A 44 7.30 -8.89 2.81
C ALA A 44 6.10 -9.66 3.37
N ASP A 45 6.29 -10.93 3.71
CA ASP A 45 5.25 -11.71 4.37
C ASP A 45 4.83 -11.07 5.69
N TYR A 46 3.53 -11.11 5.98
CA TYR A 46 3.01 -10.64 7.27
C TYR A 46 3.60 -11.49 8.40
N PRO A 47 4.04 -10.89 9.53
CA PRO A 47 4.60 -11.66 10.64
C PRO A 47 3.60 -12.65 11.24
N SER A 48 3.96 -13.93 11.30
CA SER A 48 3.09 -15.01 11.79
C SER A 48 3.20 -15.28 13.29
N ASP A 49 3.69 -14.33 14.09
CA ASP A 49 3.87 -14.51 15.54
C ASP A 49 2.59 -14.25 16.37
N GLY A 50 1.50 -13.83 15.71
CA GLY A 50 0.24 -13.50 16.37
C GLY A 50 0.12 -12.04 16.83
N GLY A 51 1.17 -11.23 16.64
CA GLY A 51 1.12 -9.79 16.85
C GLY A 51 0.29 -9.03 15.81
N TYR A 52 -0.09 -7.81 16.19
CA TYR A 52 -0.73 -6.85 15.29
C TYR A 52 0.34 -5.94 14.67
N TYR A 53 0.29 -5.76 13.35
CA TYR A 53 1.28 -4.97 12.61
C TYR A 53 0.58 -4.01 11.65
N THR A 54 1.14 -2.81 11.55
CA THR A 54 0.77 -1.83 10.53
C THR A 54 1.75 -1.89 9.38
N GLU A 55 1.23 -1.77 8.15
CA GLU A 55 2.08 -1.68 6.96
C GLU A 55 2.60 -0.26 6.76
N SER A 56 3.84 -0.18 6.31
CA SER A 56 4.44 1.05 5.80
C SER A 56 5.38 0.72 4.65
N TRP A 57 5.79 1.75 3.91
CA TRP A 57 6.66 1.59 2.76
C TRP A 57 7.88 2.49 2.88
N THR A 58 9.04 1.95 2.53
CA THR A 58 10.30 2.71 2.47
C THR A 58 10.88 2.63 1.07
N GLU A 59 11.48 3.72 0.62
CA GLU A 59 12.08 3.83 -0.71
C GLU A 59 13.60 3.94 -0.59
N THR A 60 14.31 3.07 -1.31
CA THR A 60 15.75 3.16 -1.51
C THR A 60 16.03 3.72 -2.91
N GLU A 61 17.32 3.86 -3.27
CA GLU A 61 17.69 4.27 -4.62
C GLU A 61 17.19 3.27 -5.70
N SER A 62 17.10 1.98 -5.36
CA SER A 62 16.83 0.90 -6.31
C SER A 62 15.42 0.30 -6.23
N GLU A 63 14.72 0.42 -5.11
CA GLU A 63 13.48 -0.34 -4.85
C GLU A 63 12.60 0.33 -3.78
N ILE A 64 11.34 -0.10 -3.71
CA ILE A 64 10.40 0.23 -2.63
C ILE A 64 10.12 -1.04 -1.85
N LYS A 65 10.33 -1.01 -0.53
CA LYS A 65 10.16 -2.16 0.36
C LYS A 65 8.96 -1.98 1.28
N GLN A 66 8.19 -3.04 1.44
CA GLN A 66 7.19 -3.13 2.50
C GLN A 66 7.87 -3.37 3.84
N ILE A 67 7.40 -2.68 4.88
CA ILE A 67 7.86 -2.82 6.25
C ILE A 67 6.65 -3.03 7.15
N TRP A 68 6.72 -4.08 7.98
CA TRP A 68 5.76 -4.34 9.04
C TRP A 68 6.26 -3.75 10.35
N THR A 69 5.45 -2.90 10.98
CA THR A 69 5.77 -2.30 12.29
C THR A 69 4.75 -2.77 13.31
N ALA A 70 5.23 -3.34 14.42
CA ALA A 70 4.36 -3.79 15.51
C ALA A 70 3.51 -2.62 16.02
N ALA A 71 2.23 -2.87 16.21
CA ALA A 71 1.26 -1.89 16.67
C ALA A 71 0.35 -2.53 17.72
N GLU A 72 -0.34 -1.68 18.48
CA GLU A 72 -1.42 -2.16 19.35
C GLU A 72 -2.59 -2.61 18.48
N PRO A 73 -3.27 -3.72 18.86
CA PRO A 73 -4.51 -4.08 18.20
C PRO A 73 -5.52 -2.92 18.33
N PRO A 74 -6.42 -2.74 17.36
CA PRO A 74 -7.51 -1.79 17.50
C PRO A 74 -8.28 -2.09 18.80
N GLU A 75 -8.79 -1.05 19.45
CA GLU A 75 -9.61 -1.22 20.65
C GLU A 75 -10.77 -2.17 20.36
N ASP A 76 -11.01 -3.09 21.28
CA ASP A 76 -12.10 -4.04 21.20
C ASP A 76 -13.41 -3.25 21.33
N ILE A 77 -14.08 -3.00 20.21
CA ILE A 77 -15.39 -2.35 20.24
C ILE A 77 -16.39 -3.33 20.83
N SER A 78 -17.16 -2.87 21.83
CA SER A 78 -18.18 -3.71 22.43
C SER A 78 -19.20 -4.17 21.38
N ALA A 79 -19.85 -5.32 21.59
CA ALA A 79 -20.89 -5.82 20.68
C ALA A 79 -22.02 -4.79 20.49
N ASP A 80 -22.35 -4.03 21.53
CA ASP A 80 -23.31 -2.93 21.49
C ASP A 80 -22.84 -1.76 20.61
N GLU A 81 -21.56 -1.38 20.70
CA GLU A 81 -20.96 -0.33 19.85
C GLU A 81 -20.85 -0.78 18.38
N ALA A 82 -20.50 -2.04 18.14
CA ALA A 82 -20.51 -2.64 16.81
C ALA A 82 -21.93 -2.66 16.21
N LEU A 83 -22.95 -2.98 17.03
CA LEU A 83 -24.36 -2.94 16.66
C LEU A 83 -24.82 -1.51 16.32
N ASP A 84 -24.39 -0.52 17.07
CA ASP A 84 -24.70 0.89 16.84
C ASP A 84 -24.13 1.38 15.50
N ILE A 85 -22.88 1.04 15.18
CA ILE A 85 -22.22 1.38 13.91
C ILE A 85 -22.94 0.78 12.70
N ILE A 86 -23.35 -0.50 12.78
CA ILE A 86 -24.02 -1.18 11.66
C ILE A 86 -25.50 -0.81 11.52
N THR A 87 -26.17 -0.40 12.60
CA THR A 87 -27.58 0.02 12.57
C THR A 87 -27.78 1.52 12.47
N GLY A 88 -26.69 2.31 12.56
CA GLY A 88 -26.70 3.76 12.44
C GLY A 88 -27.26 4.48 13.67
N GLY A 89 -27.12 3.87 14.85
CA GLY A 89 -27.68 4.39 16.10
C GLY A 89 -29.18 4.58 16.00
N ALA A 90 -29.93 3.48 16.09
CA ALA A 90 -31.39 3.54 16.16
C ALA A 90 -31.82 4.14 17.51
N ASP A 91 -31.91 5.46 17.57
CA ASP A 91 -32.73 6.18 18.55
C ASP A 91 -34.19 5.75 18.29
N ILE A 92 -34.67 4.77 19.07
CA ILE A 92 -36.08 4.33 19.16
C ILE A 92 -36.65 4.83 20.49
#